data_AF-A0A938V9S6-F1
#
_entry.id   AF-A0A938V9S6-F1
#
_cell.length_a   1.000
_cell.length_b   1.000
_cell.length_c   1.000
_cell.angle_alpha   90.00
_cell.angle_beta   90.00
_cell.angle_gamma   90.00
#
_symmetry.space_group_name_H-M   'P 1'
#
loop_
_entity.id
_entity.type
_entity.pdbx_description
1 polymer ?
#
loop_
_entity_poly.entity_id
_entity_poly.type
_entity_poly.pdbx_seq_one_letter_code
_entity_poly.pdbx_strand_id
1 'polypeptide(L)'
;MKRQIITINENKCNGCGACITGCHEGALQLIDGKARLISDLFCDGLGACIGTCPQDAITIEEREAEPYDEILVMEQLVTKGIPTINAHLKHLKDHGEITYYNQGLQYLKDKGYDMEQFKEPETMACGCPGTHAKSIDRPTAGPVAEARGVEINSQLQQWPVQLKLLNPSAAYFDNADLLISADCVPYAYADFHRRFLKGKIVITFCPKLDGEPERYIEKLAMIFSTHTIKSITIVRMEVPCCAGTEMIVQKALQQAGKLHFVKVSIVSVDGRII
;
A
#
# COMPACT_ATOMS: atom_id res chain seq x y z
N MET A 1 19.99 -9.52 -17.35
CA MET A 1 18.80 -10.37 -17.15
C MET A 1 17.58 -9.50 -17.38
N LYS A 2 16.49 -10.05 -17.95
CA LYS A 2 15.23 -9.29 -18.01
C LYS A 2 14.68 -9.07 -16.61
N ARG A 3 14.42 -7.81 -16.27
CA ARG A 3 13.79 -7.39 -15.01
C ARG A 3 13.07 -6.07 -15.20
N GLN A 4 12.21 -5.77 -14.25
CA GLN A 4 11.58 -4.47 -14.15
C GLN A 4 12.60 -3.42 -13.70
N ILE A 5 12.63 -2.30 -14.39
CA ILE A 5 13.52 -1.18 -14.12
C ILE A 5 12.84 0.12 -14.52
N ILE A 6 13.20 1.22 -13.85
CA ILE A 6 12.65 2.52 -14.20
C ILE A 6 13.22 3.02 -15.53
N THR A 7 12.40 3.76 -16.25
CA THR A 7 12.79 4.53 -17.43
C THR A 7 12.27 5.96 -17.29
N ILE A 8 13.04 6.94 -17.78
CA ILE A 8 12.76 8.36 -17.62
C ILE A 8 12.56 8.99 -19.00
N ASN A 9 11.38 9.56 -19.22
CA ASN A 9 11.07 10.32 -20.42
C ASN A 9 11.74 11.71 -20.36
N GLU A 10 12.80 11.88 -21.13
CA GLU A 10 13.59 13.12 -21.15
C GLU A 10 12.80 14.35 -21.63
N ASN A 11 11.79 14.15 -22.48
CA ASN A 11 10.95 15.24 -22.99
C ASN A 11 9.99 15.77 -21.91
N LYS A 12 9.56 14.92 -20.98
CA LYS A 12 8.71 15.30 -19.85
C LYS A 12 9.51 15.76 -18.63
N CYS A 13 10.70 15.19 -18.42
CA CYS A 13 11.52 15.54 -17.27
C CYS A 13 11.96 17.01 -17.37
N ASN A 14 11.68 17.82 -16.34
CA ASN A 14 12.11 19.22 -16.28
C ASN A 14 13.29 19.47 -15.34
N GLY A 15 13.90 18.41 -14.79
CA GLY A 15 15.07 18.53 -13.91
C GLY A 15 14.79 18.95 -12.47
N CYS A 16 13.52 18.95 -12.01
CA CYS A 16 13.20 19.41 -10.65
C CYS A 16 13.82 18.58 -9.51
N GLY A 17 14.31 17.36 -9.78
CA GLY A 17 15.00 16.53 -8.80
C GLY A 17 14.12 15.85 -7.75
N ALA A 18 12.80 16.02 -7.77
CA ALA A 18 11.87 15.43 -6.80
C ALA A 18 11.99 13.89 -6.71
N CYS A 19 12.33 13.22 -7.82
CA CYS A 19 12.55 11.79 -7.85
C CYS A 19 13.79 11.31 -7.10
N ILE A 20 14.80 12.17 -6.93
CA ILE A 20 16.03 11.80 -6.21
C ILE A 20 15.72 11.61 -4.72
N THR A 21 14.87 12.46 -4.14
CA THR A 21 14.44 12.30 -2.74
C THR A 21 13.56 11.07 -2.52
N GLY A 22 12.92 10.55 -3.58
CA GLY A 22 12.09 9.34 -3.53
C GLY A 22 12.85 8.03 -3.83
N CYS A 23 14.14 8.09 -4.12
CA CYS A 23 14.98 6.91 -4.39
C CYS A 23 15.84 6.63 -3.17
N HIS A 24 15.51 5.56 -2.43
CA HIS A 24 16.19 5.22 -1.18
C HIS A 24 17.54 4.53 -1.41
N GLU A 25 17.74 4.00 -2.62
CA GLU A 25 18.94 3.32 -3.09
C GLU A 25 19.98 4.32 -3.60
N GLY A 26 19.58 5.57 -3.86
CA GLY A 26 20.46 6.60 -4.42
C GLY A 26 20.85 6.40 -5.88
N ALA A 27 20.03 5.69 -6.65
CA ALA A 27 20.25 5.36 -8.06
C ALA A 27 20.03 6.54 -9.03
N LEU A 28 19.44 7.64 -8.57
CA LEU A 28 19.10 8.80 -9.40
C LEU A 28 20.02 10.00 -9.12
N GLN A 29 20.46 10.65 -10.19
CA GLN A 29 21.19 11.93 -10.12
C GLN A 29 20.66 12.93 -11.15
N LEU A 30 20.93 14.22 -10.91
CA LEU A 30 20.72 15.26 -11.91
C LEU A 30 21.98 15.42 -12.76
N ILE A 31 21.84 15.17 -14.07
CA ILE A 31 22.90 15.30 -15.06
C ILE A 31 22.31 16.06 -16.25
N ASP A 32 22.97 17.15 -16.66
CA ASP A 32 22.53 18.04 -17.73
C ASP A 32 21.09 18.56 -17.54
N GLY A 33 20.74 18.88 -16.29
CA GLY A 33 19.40 19.39 -15.95
C GLY A 33 18.28 18.36 -16.10
N LYS A 34 18.59 17.06 -16.16
CA LYS A 34 17.61 15.96 -16.21
C LYS A 34 17.92 14.93 -15.15
N ALA A 35 16.89 14.26 -14.65
CA ALA A 35 17.07 13.10 -13.80
C ALA A 35 17.56 11.93 -14.67
N ARG A 36 18.62 11.25 -14.23
CA ARG A 36 19.18 10.07 -14.89
C ARG A 36 19.35 8.94 -13.89
N LEU A 37 19.09 7.73 -14.35
CA LEU A 37 19.50 6.51 -13.67
C LEU A 37 20.99 6.30 -13.93
N ILE A 38 21.79 6.28 -12.86
CA ILE A 38 23.26 6.25 -12.99
C ILE A 38 23.82 4.83 -13.13
N SER A 39 23.08 3.82 -12.66
CA SER A 39 23.45 2.41 -12.78
C SER A 39 22.24 1.52 -12.56
N ASP A 40 22.14 0.45 -13.35
CA ASP A 40 21.12 -0.59 -13.19
C ASP A 40 21.31 -1.39 -11.89
N LEU A 41 22.54 -1.48 -11.39
CA LEU A 41 22.89 -2.18 -10.15
C LEU A 41 22.23 -1.54 -8.92
N PHE A 42 21.94 -0.24 -8.98
CA PHE A 42 21.36 0.52 -7.87
C PHE A 42 19.84 0.66 -7.97
N CYS A 43 19.24 0.35 -9.13
CA CYS A 43 17.79 0.36 -9.24
C CYS A 43 17.23 -0.99 -8.81
N ASP A 44 16.44 -1.00 -7.75
CA ASP A 44 15.72 -2.17 -7.27
C ASP A 44 14.55 -2.58 -8.21
N GLY A 45 14.03 -1.63 -8.99
CA GLY A 45 12.89 -1.82 -9.89
C GLY A 45 11.53 -1.63 -9.21
N LEU A 46 11.48 -1.23 -7.93
CA LEU A 46 10.23 -1.08 -7.16
C LEU A 46 9.47 0.21 -7.48
N GLY A 47 10.14 1.19 -8.09
CA GLY A 47 9.49 2.39 -8.60
C GLY A 47 9.05 3.40 -7.53
N ALA A 48 9.71 3.42 -6.36
CA ALA A 48 9.44 4.40 -5.30
C ALA A 48 9.47 5.86 -5.79
N CYS A 49 10.33 6.15 -6.77
CA CYS A 49 10.45 7.48 -7.37
C CYS A 49 9.28 7.88 -8.29
N ILE A 50 8.44 6.95 -8.76
CA ILE A 50 7.41 7.24 -9.78
C ILE A 50 6.38 8.24 -9.25
N GLY A 51 5.85 8.00 -8.05
CA GLY A 51 4.84 8.85 -7.42
C GLY A 51 5.34 10.24 -7.01
N THR A 52 6.66 10.45 -7.03
CA THR A 52 7.28 11.74 -6.67
C THR A 52 7.50 12.66 -7.87
N CYS A 53 7.42 12.14 -9.10
CA CYS A 53 7.65 12.94 -10.29
C CYS A 53 6.40 13.76 -10.64
N PRO A 54 6.41 15.10 -10.51
CA PRO A 54 5.23 15.92 -10.80
C PRO A 54 4.91 16.03 -12.30
N GLN A 55 5.75 15.44 -13.17
CA GLN A 55 5.61 15.49 -14.63
C GLN A 55 5.21 14.13 -15.22
N ASP A 56 4.98 13.11 -14.39
CA ASP A 56 4.74 11.74 -14.82
C ASP A 56 5.76 11.27 -15.88
N ALA A 57 7.03 11.60 -15.63
CA ALA A 57 8.14 11.33 -16.53
C ALA A 57 8.79 9.97 -16.28
N ILE A 58 8.43 9.27 -15.21
CA ILE A 58 9.07 8.00 -14.80
C ILE A 58 8.06 6.87 -14.90
N THR A 59 8.44 5.79 -15.56
CA THR A 59 7.64 4.56 -15.69
C THR A 59 8.51 3.33 -15.44
N ILE A 60 7.90 2.17 -15.23
CA ILE A 60 8.61 0.88 -15.21
C ILE A 60 8.50 0.24 -16.58
N GLU A 61 9.61 -0.31 -17.06
CA GLU A 61 9.65 -1.18 -18.23
C GLU A 61 10.37 -2.49 -17.89
N GLU A 62 10.11 -3.53 -18.67
CA GLU A 62 10.92 -4.75 -18.64
C GLU A 62 11.96 -4.68 -19.76
N ARG A 63 13.24 -4.63 -19.38
CA ARG A 63 14.36 -4.68 -20.33
C ARG A 63 15.50 -5.52 -19.79
N GLU A 64 16.47 -5.83 -20.65
CA GLU A 64 17.75 -6.35 -20.19
C GLU A 64 18.47 -5.27 -19.37
N ALA A 65 18.80 -5.63 -18.13
CA ALA A 65 19.50 -4.80 -17.17
C ALA A 65 20.43 -5.67 -16.31
N GLU A 66 21.41 -5.03 -15.67
CA GLU A 66 22.22 -5.68 -14.65
C GLU A 66 21.37 -6.00 -13.41
N PRO A 67 21.68 -7.09 -12.68
CA PRO A 67 20.96 -7.44 -11.46
C PRO A 67 21.21 -6.38 -10.38
N TYR A 68 20.22 -6.16 -9.52
CA TYR A 68 20.35 -5.26 -8.39
C TYR A 68 21.38 -5.81 -7.40
N ASP A 69 22.26 -4.95 -6.91
CA ASP A 69 23.32 -5.31 -5.98
C ASP A 69 23.22 -4.48 -4.70
N GLU A 70 22.59 -5.08 -3.70
CA GLU A 70 22.41 -4.47 -2.38
C GLU A 70 23.73 -4.12 -1.70
N ILE A 71 24.78 -4.92 -1.91
CA ILE A 71 26.07 -4.68 -1.26
C ILE A 71 26.70 -3.40 -1.79
N LEU A 72 26.66 -3.18 -3.11
CA LEU A 72 27.16 -1.96 -3.72
C LEU A 72 26.30 -0.73 -3.37
N VAL A 73 24.98 -0.90 -3.24
CA VAL A 73 24.10 0.16 -2.72
C VAL A 73 24.53 0.55 -1.30
N MET A 74 24.71 -0.43 -0.42
CA MET A 74 25.11 -0.19 0.96
C MET A 74 26.48 0.49 1.07
N GLU A 75 27.46 0.11 0.24
CA GLU A 75 28.76 0.80 0.15
C GLU A 75 28.62 2.29 -0.14
N GLN A 76 27.66 2.67 -0.99
CA GLN A 76 27.38 4.07 -1.27
C GLN A 76 26.62 4.74 -0.11
N LEU A 77 25.59 4.09 0.43
CA LEU A 77 24.71 4.69 1.44
C LEU A 77 25.40 4.92 2.78
N VAL A 78 26.36 4.07 3.18
CA VAL A 78 27.08 4.27 4.44
C VAL A 78 27.83 5.60 4.50
N THR A 79 28.28 6.11 3.35
CA THR A 79 28.94 7.42 3.28
C THR A 79 27.99 8.60 3.54
N LYS A 80 26.67 8.36 3.43
CA LYS A 80 25.61 9.37 3.63
C LYS A 80 25.05 9.37 5.07
N GLY A 81 25.47 8.41 5.90
CA GLY A 81 25.16 8.35 7.33
C GLY A 81 23.92 7.51 7.70
N ILE A 82 23.78 7.28 9.00
CA ILE A 82 22.77 6.37 9.60
C ILE A 82 21.32 6.67 9.16
N PRO A 83 20.84 7.92 9.09
CA PRO A 83 19.46 8.19 8.67
C PRO A 83 19.15 7.69 7.25
N THR A 84 20.09 7.80 6.33
CA THR A 84 19.93 7.31 4.95
C THR A 84 19.88 5.79 4.92
N ILE A 85 20.77 5.13 5.66
CA ILE A 85 20.77 3.66 5.80
C ILE A 85 19.42 3.18 6.36
N ASN A 86 18.91 3.83 7.41
CA ASN A 86 17.63 3.47 8.02
C ASN A 86 16.45 3.66 7.04
N ALA A 87 16.44 4.73 6.26
CA ALA A 87 15.41 4.94 5.24
C ALA A 87 15.43 3.84 4.16
N HIS A 88 16.62 3.45 3.70
CA HIS A 88 16.82 2.35 2.75
C HIS A 88 16.37 0.99 3.29
N LEU A 89 16.85 0.60 4.47
CA LEU A 89 16.43 -0.65 5.11
C LEU A 89 14.93 -0.70 5.34
N LYS A 90 14.33 0.42 5.74
CA LYS A 90 12.87 0.52 5.89
C LYS A 90 12.16 0.33 4.55
N HIS A 91 12.62 0.97 3.48
CA HIS A 91 12.07 0.82 2.14
C HIS A 91 12.06 -0.65 1.68
N LEU A 92 13.20 -1.34 1.77
CA LEU A 92 13.28 -2.77 1.42
C LEU A 92 12.27 -3.62 2.22
N LYS A 93 12.18 -3.36 3.54
CA LYS A 93 11.26 -4.09 4.42
C LYS A 93 9.78 -3.80 4.10
N ASP A 94 9.42 -2.53 3.87
CA ASP A 94 8.07 -2.11 3.53
C ASP A 94 7.58 -2.73 2.21
N HIS A 95 8.49 -2.99 1.29
CA HIS A 95 8.23 -3.62 0.00
C HIS A 95 8.41 -5.15 0.00
N GLY A 96 8.72 -5.76 1.13
CA GLY A 96 8.85 -7.22 1.26
C GLY A 96 10.14 -7.80 0.66
N GLU A 97 11.13 -6.95 0.36
CA GLU A 97 12.44 -7.35 -0.16
C GLU A 97 13.35 -7.88 0.96
N ILE A 98 12.88 -8.93 1.65
CA ILE A 98 13.51 -9.48 2.86
C ILE A 98 14.92 -10.01 2.58
N THR A 99 15.17 -10.55 1.39
CA THR A 99 16.49 -11.04 0.99
C THR A 99 17.52 -9.91 0.97
N TYR A 100 17.21 -8.80 0.29
CA TYR A 100 18.10 -7.65 0.23
C TYR A 100 18.19 -6.93 1.58
N TYR A 101 17.07 -6.82 2.31
CA TYR A 101 17.09 -6.29 3.68
C TYR A 101 18.10 -7.03 4.58
N ASN A 102 18.09 -8.36 4.52
CA ASN A 102 19.03 -9.18 5.28
C ASN A 102 20.48 -9.04 4.80
N GLN A 103 20.70 -8.86 3.48
CA GLN A 103 22.03 -8.56 2.93
C GLN A 103 22.56 -7.22 3.46
N GLY A 104 21.71 -6.17 3.49
CA GLY A 104 22.08 -4.86 4.04
C GLY A 104 22.42 -4.93 5.53
N LEU A 105 21.63 -5.65 6.34
CA LEU A 105 21.96 -5.87 7.76
C LEU A 105 23.27 -6.64 7.94
N GLN A 106 23.50 -7.67 7.11
CA GLN A 106 24.74 -8.45 7.16
C GLN A 106 25.95 -7.59 6.80
N TYR A 107 25.83 -6.74 5.77
CA TYR A 107 26.87 -5.78 5.41
C TYR A 107 27.24 -4.85 6.58
N LEU A 108 26.25 -4.27 7.26
CA LEU A 108 26.47 -3.39 8.41
C LEU A 108 27.17 -4.12 9.55
N LYS A 109 26.75 -5.36 9.82
CA LYS A 109 27.37 -6.21 10.84
C LYS A 109 28.83 -6.50 10.50
N ASP A 110 29.13 -6.83 9.24
CA ASP A 110 30.50 -7.13 8.79
C ASP A 110 31.42 -5.91 8.81
N LYS A 111 30.86 -4.71 8.64
CA LYS A 111 31.59 -3.43 8.81
C LYS A 111 31.69 -2.95 10.26
N GLY A 112 31.16 -3.71 11.22
CA GLY A 112 31.29 -3.44 12.65
C GLY A 112 30.39 -2.31 13.16
N TYR A 113 29.28 -2.02 12.47
CA TYR A 113 28.29 -1.06 12.97
C TYR A 113 27.56 -1.62 14.20
N ASP A 114 27.16 -0.72 15.09
CA ASP A 114 26.29 -1.06 16.22
C ASP A 114 24.86 -1.31 15.71
N MET A 115 24.43 -2.56 15.77
CA MET A 115 23.12 -2.99 15.26
C MET A 115 21.95 -2.38 16.03
N GLU A 116 22.15 -1.86 17.25
CA GLU A 116 21.11 -1.14 17.98
C GLU A 116 20.67 0.14 17.26
N GLN A 117 21.52 0.73 16.41
CA GLN A 117 21.23 1.94 15.63
C GLN A 117 20.25 1.72 14.48
N PHE A 118 20.05 0.45 14.09
CA PHE A 118 19.16 0.03 13.00
C PHE A 118 17.98 -0.79 13.50
N LYS A 119 17.80 -0.89 14.83
CA LYS A 119 16.52 -1.31 15.40
C LYS A 119 15.52 -0.19 15.19
N GLU A 120 14.32 -0.55 14.76
CA GLU A 120 13.24 0.42 14.60
C GLU A 120 13.07 1.21 15.91
N PRO A 121 13.19 2.55 15.87
CA PRO A 121 12.72 3.33 17.00
C PRO A 121 11.22 3.06 17.15
N GLU A 122 10.75 2.96 18.39
CA GLU A 122 9.32 3.11 18.67
C GLU A 122 8.85 4.38 17.97
N THR A 123 7.90 4.19 17.05
CA THR A 123 7.42 5.14 16.05
C THR A 123 7.47 6.61 16.48
N MET A 124 8.32 7.44 15.84
CA MET A 124 8.20 8.91 15.92
C MET A 124 7.51 9.50 14.67
N ALA A 125 6.22 9.76 14.84
CA ALA A 125 5.45 10.98 14.54
C ALA A 125 5.50 11.73 13.17
N CYS A 126 6.26 11.36 12.13
CA CYS A 126 6.29 12.16 10.88
C CYS A 126 5.58 11.53 9.66
N GLY A 127 4.87 10.41 9.81
CA GLY A 127 3.88 10.01 8.79
C GLY A 127 2.60 10.81 8.95
N CYS A 128 1.88 11.08 7.86
CA CYS A 128 0.51 11.57 7.97
C CYS A 128 -0.24 10.59 8.90
N PRO A 129 -0.88 11.03 10.00
CA PRO A 129 -1.65 10.14 10.86
C PRO A 129 -2.66 9.28 10.07
N GLY A 130 -3.07 9.77 8.90
CA GLY A 130 -3.87 9.10 7.89
C GLY A 130 -3.28 7.80 7.31
N THR A 131 -1.97 7.57 7.33
CA THR A 131 -1.33 6.36 6.73
C THR A 131 -0.87 5.34 7.77
N HIS A 132 -0.85 5.71 9.05
CA HIS A 132 -0.43 4.79 10.10
C HIS A 132 -1.49 3.71 10.32
N ALA A 133 -1.15 2.47 9.98
CA ALA A 133 -1.96 1.29 10.29
C ALA A 133 -2.17 1.18 11.80
N LYS A 134 -3.42 1.15 12.23
CA LYS A 134 -3.85 1.06 13.63
C LYS A 134 -5.06 0.17 13.74
N SER A 135 -5.02 -0.76 14.68
CA SER A 135 -6.24 -1.41 15.20
C SER A 135 -6.93 -0.44 16.16
N ILE A 136 -8.26 -0.44 16.15
CA ILE A 136 -9.09 0.36 17.04
C ILE A 136 -9.75 -0.62 18.00
N ASP A 137 -9.31 -0.62 19.25
CA ASP A 137 -9.92 -1.44 20.29
C ASP A 137 -11.34 -0.96 20.56
N ARG A 138 -12.31 -1.85 20.33
CA ARG A 138 -13.71 -1.63 20.65
C ARG A 138 -14.14 -2.62 21.73
N PRO A 139 -14.66 -2.18 22.87
CA PRO A 139 -15.25 -3.09 23.84
C PRO A 139 -16.41 -3.86 23.19
N THR A 140 -16.46 -5.17 23.42
CA THR A 140 -17.55 -6.03 22.96
C THR A 140 -18.85 -5.62 23.63
N ALA A 141 -19.75 -4.98 22.88
CA ALA A 141 -21.05 -4.56 23.39
C ALA A 141 -21.95 -5.78 23.66
N GLY A 142 -22.36 -5.96 24.92
CA GLY A 142 -23.43 -6.87 25.32
C GLY A 142 -24.81 -6.45 24.77
N PRO A 143 -25.87 -7.25 24.97
CA PRO A 143 -27.19 -6.95 24.43
C PRO A 143 -27.75 -5.69 25.12
N VAL A 144 -27.85 -4.59 24.38
CA VAL A 144 -28.46 -3.34 24.88
C VAL A 144 -29.92 -3.29 24.43
N ALA A 145 -30.83 -3.23 25.40
CA ALA A 145 -32.25 -3.04 25.17
C ALA A 145 -32.53 -1.70 24.49
N GLU A 146 -33.47 -1.69 23.55
CA GLU A 146 -33.89 -0.50 22.81
C GLU A 146 -34.50 0.55 23.74
N ALA A 147 -33.73 1.58 24.08
CA ALA A 147 -34.20 2.79 24.72
C ALA A 147 -34.10 3.97 23.74
N ARG A 148 -35.16 4.80 23.67
CA ARG A 148 -35.19 6.01 22.83
C ARG A 148 -34.01 6.93 23.18
N GLY A 149 -33.25 7.33 22.17
CA GLY A 149 -32.02 8.13 22.32
C GLY A 149 -30.72 7.33 22.19
N VAL A 150 -30.70 6.21 21.46
CA VAL A 150 -29.52 5.36 21.29
C VAL A 150 -28.39 6.14 20.61
N GLU A 151 -27.31 6.38 21.36
CA GLU A 151 -26.06 6.88 20.82
C GLU A 151 -25.47 5.85 19.84
N ILE A 152 -25.39 6.21 18.55
CA ILE A 152 -24.91 5.31 17.50
C ILE A 152 -23.39 5.30 17.54
N ASN A 153 -22.82 4.25 18.12
CA ASN A 153 -21.37 4.07 18.19
C ASN A 153 -20.78 3.59 16.86
N SER A 154 -19.66 4.20 16.46
CA SER A 154 -18.89 3.77 15.29
C SER A 154 -18.43 2.32 15.44
N GLN A 155 -18.71 1.53 14.41
CA GLN A 155 -18.28 0.13 14.30
C GLN A 155 -16.90 -0.05 13.62
N LEU A 156 -16.17 1.04 13.36
CA LEU A 156 -14.85 0.97 12.72
C LEU A 156 -13.81 0.35 13.66
N GLN A 157 -13.05 -0.62 13.13
CA GLN A 157 -12.07 -1.42 13.87
C GLN A 157 -10.62 -1.18 13.43
N GLN A 158 -10.39 -0.48 12.33
CA GLN A 158 -9.05 -0.22 11.82
C GLN A 158 -8.96 1.13 11.10
N TRP A 159 -7.74 1.63 11.00
CA TRP A 159 -7.38 2.82 10.22
C TRP A 159 -5.99 2.64 9.59
N PRO A 160 -5.73 3.15 8.37
CA PRO A 160 -6.67 3.76 7.43
C PRO A 160 -7.70 2.78 6.87
N VAL A 161 -8.63 3.30 6.05
CA VAL A 161 -9.63 2.50 5.33
C VAL A 161 -9.45 2.52 3.81
N GLN A 162 -8.81 3.57 3.27
CA GLN A 162 -8.60 3.76 1.83
C GLN A 162 -7.55 2.80 1.29
N LEU A 163 -7.88 2.00 0.27
CA LEU A 163 -7.01 0.94 -0.26
C LEU A 163 -5.61 1.45 -0.60
N LYS A 164 -5.51 2.65 -1.17
CA LYS A 164 -4.24 3.30 -1.50
C LYS A 164 -3.30 3.45 -0.29
N LEU A 165 -3.85 3.67 0.90
CA LEU A 165 -3.10 3.95 2.13
C LEU A 165 -2.87 2.71 3.01
N LEU A 166 -3.62 1.62 2.80
CA LEU A 166 -3.51 0.41 3.64
C LEU A 166 -2.13 -0.24 3.54
N ASN A 167 -1.56 -0.70 4.65
CA ASN A 167 -0.42 -1.61 4.60
C ASN A 167 -0.94 -3.03 4.34
N PRO A 168 -0.56 -3.71 3.24
CA PRO A 168 -1.06 -5.04 2.90
C PRO A 168 -0.65 -6.14 3.90
N SER A 169 0.35 -5.89 4.75
CA SER A 169 0.83 -6.83 5.78
C SER A 169 0.29 -6.53 7.18
N ALA A 170 -0.70 -5.65 7.32
CA ALA A 170 -1.23 -5.26 8.62
C ALA A 170 -1.96 -6.42 9.33
N ALA A 171 -1.61 -6.68 10.60
CA ALA A 171 -2.12 -7.81 11.37
C ALA A 171 -3.65 -7.85 11.56
N TYR A 172 -4.34 -6.71 11.45
CA TYR A 172 -5.81 -6.70 11.54
C TYR A 172 -6.48 -7.45 10.37
N PHE A 173 -5.77 -7.77 9.29
CA PHE A 173 -6.29 -8.61 8.21
C PHE A 173 -6.29 -10.11 8.53
N ASP A 174 -5.57 -10.54 9.58
CA ASP A 174 -5.51 -11.95 9.95
C ASP A 174 -6.87 -12.45 10.47
N ASN A 175 -7.37 -13.52 9.84
CA ASN A 175 -8.64 -14.15 10.18
C ASN A 175 -9.83 -13.18 10.12
N ALA A 176 -9.74 -12.16 9.26
CA ALA A 176 -10.72 -11.09 9.17
C ALA A 176 -11.93 -11.45 8.30
N ASP A 177 -13.08 -10.90 8.67
CA ASP A 177 -14.21 -10.70 7.77
C ASP A 177 -14.01 -9.37 7.04
N LEU A 178 -13.84 -9.38 5.72
CA LEU A 178 -13.61 -8.19 4.92
C LEU A 178 -14.90 -7.58 4.38
N LEU A 179 -14.96 -6.25 4.47
CA LEU A 179 -15.92 -5.41 3.79
C LEU A 179 -15.18 -4.55 2.75
N ILE A 180 -15.47 -4.73 1.48
CA ILE A 180 -14.93 -3.90 0.40
C ILE A 180 -16.05 -2.97 -0.07
N SER A 181 -15.93 -1.67 0.23
CA SER A 181 -16.95 -0.67 -0.03
C SER A 181 -16.53 0.27 -1.15
N ALA A 182 -17.46 0.63 -2.03
CA ALA A 182 -17.27 1.82 -2.86
C ALA A 182 -17.40 3.09 -1.98
N ASP A 183 -16.66 4.14 -2.30
CA ASP A 183 -16.56 5.36 -1.48
C ASP A 183 -17.90 6.04 -1.18
N CYS A 184 -18.84 6.04 -2.12
CA CYS A 184 -20.13 6.72 -1.93
C CYS A 184 -21.09 5.96 -0.99
N VAL A 185 -20.86 4.67 -0.75
CA VAL A 185 -21.83 3.80 -0.04
C VAL A 185 -22.08 4.24 1.41
N PRO A 186 -21.06 4.55 2.25
CA PRO A 186 -21.30 4.98 3.62
C PRO A 186 -22.09 6.30 3.72
N TYR A 187 -22.04 7.12 2.67
CA TYR A 187 -22.78 8.38 2.60
C TYR A 187 -24.20 8.21 2.08
N ALA A 188 -24.43 7.23 1.18
CA ALA A 188 -25.75 6.96 0.63
C ALA A 188 -26.60 6.07 1.55
N TYR A 189 -26.00 5.06 2.20
CA TYR A 189 -26.71 4.09 3.04
C TYR A 189 -26.55 4.40 4.53
N ALA A 190 -27.57 5.00 5.12
CA ALA A 190 -27.51 5.53 6.49
C ALA A 190 -27.10 4.49 7.56
N ASP A 191 -27.52 3.23 7.43
CA ASP A 191 -27.23 2.18 8.41
C ASP A 191 -25.93 1.40 8.13
N PHE A 192 -24.99 1.99 7.38
CA PHE A 192 -23.76 1.32 6.91
C PHE A 192 -22.97 0.65 8.04
N HIS A 193 -22.79 1.35 9.16
CA HIS A 193 -21.99 0.84 10.27
C HIS A 193 -22.58 -0.42 10.90
N ARG A 194 -23.89 -0.44 11.17
CA ARG A 194 -24.55 -1.59 11.81
C ARG A 194 -24.78 -2.73 10.81
N ARG A 195 -25.16 -2.40 9.57
CA ARG A 195 -25.52 -3.39 8.55
C ARG A 195 -24.32 -4.08 7.91
N PHE A 196 -23.25 -3.34 7.63
CA PHE A 196 -22.12 -3.83 6.84
C PHE A 196 -20.82 -3.85 7.63
N LEU A 197 -20.49 -2.79 8.39
CA LEU A 197 -19.17 -2.65 9.00
C LEU A 197 -18.97 -3.46 10.28
N LYS A 198 -20.02 -3.67 11.07
CA LYS A 198 -19.93 -4.33 12.38
C LYS A 198 -19.21 -5.69 12.29
N GLY A 199 -18.11 -5.81 13.02
CA GLY A 199 -17.30 -7.03 13.08
C GLY A 199 -16.41 -7.26 11.85
N LYS A 200 -16.32 -6.30 10.92
CA LYS A 200 -15.52 -6.40 9.70
C LYS A 200 -14.36 -5.40 9.65
N ILE A 201 -13.36 -5.75 8.87
CA ILE A 201 -12.29 -4.87 8.43
C ILE A 201 -12.68 -4.29 7.07
N VAL A 202 -12.70 -2.97 6.96
CA VAL A 202 -13.14 -2.28 5.74
C VAL A 202 -12.00 -1.82 4.85
N ILE A 203 -12.16 -2.06 3.56
CA ILE A 203 -11.35 -1.49 2.48
C ILE A 203 -12.29 -0.63 1.64
N THR A 204 -11.96 0.63 1.42
CA THR A 204 -12.73 1.53 0.54
C THR A 204 -11.86 2.02 -0.61
N PHE A 205 -12.49 2.18 -1.78
CA PHE A 205 -11.91 2.82 -2.95
C PHE A 205 -12.98 3.17 -3.99
N CYS A 206 -12.66 4.04 -4.93
CA CYS A 206 -13.51 4.37 -6.08
C CYS A 206 -12.86 3.91 -7.40
N PRO A 207 -13.39 2.85 -8.05
CA PRO A 207 -12.81 2.32 -9.28
C PRO A 207 -12.77 3.31 -10.45
N LYS A 208 -13.57 4.38 -10.41
CA LYS A 208 -13.58 5.43 -11.44
C LYS A 208 -12.61 6.57 -11.15
N LEU A 209 -12.55 7.03 -9.90
CA LEU A 209 -11.79 8.24 -9.56
C LEU A 209 -10.33 7.95 -9.25
N ASP A 210 -10.04 6.77 -8.71
CA ASP A 210 -8.69 6.47 -8.26
C ASP A 210 -7.74 6.15 -9.42
N GLY A 211 -8.28 5.73 -10.58
CA GLY A 211 -7.53 5.61 -11.84
C GLY A 211 -6.44 4.53 -11.86
N GLU A 212 -6.42 3.61 -10.89
CA GLU A 212 -5.31 2.65 -10.69
C GLU A 212 -5.81 1.19 -10.50
N PRO A 213 -6.55 0.60 -11.46
CA PRO A 213 -7.15 -0.72 -11.26
C PRO A 213 -6.09 -1.84 -11.09
N GLU A 214 -5.00 -1.83 -11.85
CA GLU A 214 -3.94 -2.84 -11.75
C GLU A 214 -3.25 -2.81 -10.38
N ARG A 215 -2.90 -1.63 -9.87
CA ARG A 215 -2.29 -1.48 -8.54
C ARG A 215 -3.21 -1.96 -7.42
N TYR A 216 -4.52 -1.77 -7.57
CA TYR A 216 -5.49 -2.23 -6.58
C TYR A 216 -5.66 -3.75 -6.63
N ILE A 217 -5.63 -4.33 -7.83
CA ILE A 217 -5.61 -5.79 -8.01
C ILE A 217 -4.38 -6.38 -7.32
N GLU A 218 -3.18 -5.85 -7.59
CA GLU A 218 -1.93 -6.31 -6.99
C GLU A 218 -1.96 -6.20 -5.46
N LYS A 219 -2.36 -5.05 -4.92
CA LYS A 219 -2.38 -4.83 -3.48
C LYS A 219 -3.39 -5.70 -2.75
N LEU A 220 -4.58 -5.90 -3.33
CA LEU A 220 -5.56 -6.84 -2.79
C LEU A 220 -5.06 -8.29 -2.90
N ALA A 221 -4.40 -8.64 -4.00
CA ALA A 221 -3.80 -9.97 -4.17
C ALA A 221 -2.73 -10.23 -3.10
N MET A 222 -1.91 -9.23 -2.76
CA MET A 222 -0.97 -9.32 -1.63
C MET A 222 -1.71 -9.59 -0.31
N ILE A 223 -2.74 -8.80 0.04
CA ILE A 223 -3.54 -9.00 1.25
C ILE A 223 -4.10 -10.42 1.30
N PHE A 224 -4.69 -10.89 0.20
CA PHE A 224 -5.28 -12.23 0.11
C PHE A 224 -4.25 -13.37 0.16
N SER A 225 -3.02 -13.10 -0.26
CA SER A 225 -1.93 -14.09 -0.25
C SER A 225 -1.27 -14.18 1.12
N THR A 226 -1.12 -13.04 1.80
CA THR A 226 -0.47 -12.91 3.11
C THR A 226 -1.37 -13.35 4.26
N HIS A 227 -2.67 -13.07 4.18
CA HIS A 227 -3.59 -13.25 5.30
C HIS A 227 -4.65 -14.33 5.05
N THR A 228 -5.07 -14.99 6.11
CA THR A 228 -6.26 -15.86 6.08
C THR A 228 -7.52 -15.00 6.17
N ILE A 229 -8.29 -14.91 5.09
CA ILE A 229 -9.56 -14.15 5.07
C ILE A 229 -10.74 -15.11 5.26
N LYS A 230 -11.65 -14.79 6.19
CA LYS A 230 -12.82 -15.62 6.52
C LYS A 230 -14.01 -15.37 5.59
N SER A 231 -14.29 -14.10 5.31
CA SER A 231 -15.38 -13.69 4.42
C SER A 231 -15.04 -12.44 3.64
N ILE A 232 -15.62 -12.31 2.44
CA ILE A 232 -15.53 -11.08 1.64
C ILE A 232 -16.94 -10.64 1.28
N THR A 233 -17.28 -9.42 1.68
CA THR A 233 -18.51 -8.73 1.29
C THR A 233 -18.14 -7.49 0.49
N ILE A 234 -18.69 -7.34 -0.70
CA ILE A 234 -18.61 -6.12 -1.50
C ILE A 234 -19.91 -5.34 -1.35
N VAL A 235 -19.81 -4.04 -1.09
CA VAL A 235 -20.96 -3.13 -1.16
C VAL A 235 -20.62 -2.02 -2.15
N ARG A 236 -21.44 -1.88 -3.18
CA ARG A 236 -21.23 -0.92 -4.27
C ARG A 236 -22.50 -0.13 -4.56
N MET A 237 -22.38 1.02 -5.21
CA MET A 237 -23.54 1.73 -5.73
C MET A 237 -24.10 1.05 -7.00
N GLU A 238 -25.37 1.28 -7.33
CA GLU A 238 -26.03 0.76 -8.54
C GLU A 238 -25.47 1.33 -9.84
N VAL A 239 -24.78 2.46 -9.76
CA VAL A 239 -24.23 3.14 -10.93
C VAL A 239 -23.12 2.29 -11.58
N PRO A 240 -23.02 2.30 -12.93
CA PRO A 240 -22.11 1.43 -13.66
C PRO A 240 -20.65 1.67 -13.32
N CYS A 241 -20.28 2.89 -12.91
CA CYS A 241 -18.92 3.19 -12.50
C CYS A 241 -18.46 2.38 -11.28
N CYS A 242 -19.37 1.99 -10.38
CA CYS A 242 -19.03 1.17 -9.21
C CYS A 242 -18.91 -0.32 -9.54
N ALA A 243 -19.24 -0.76 -10.76
CA ALA A 243 -19.11 -2.16 -11.14
C ALA A 243 -17.65 -2.65 -11.14
N GLY A 244 -16.70 -1.73 -11.33
CA GLY A 244 -15.27 -2.03 -11.30
C GLY A 244 -14.77 -2.59 -9.96
N THR A 245 -15.47 -2.33 -8.84
CA THR A 245 -15.09 -2.87 -7.52
C THR A 245 -15.11 -4.39 -7.52
N GLU A 246 -16.16 -5.01 -8.09
CA GLU A 246 -16.25 -6.48 -8.19
C GLU A 246 -15.17 -7.04 -9.10
N MET A 247 -14.95 -6.43 -10.27
CA MET A 247 -13.92 -6.88 -11.21
C MET A 247 -12.54 -6.88 -10.56
N ILE A 248 -12.17 -5.80 -9.86
CA ILE A 248 -10.88 -5.65 -9.19
C ILE A 248 -10.69 -6.75 -8.14
N VAL A 249 -11.70 -6.98 -7.29
CA VAL A 249 -11.63 -8.02 -6.24
C VAL A 249 -11.53 -9.42 -6.84
N GLN A 250 -12.30 -9.73 -7.89
CA GLN A 250 -12.26 -11.03 -8.55
C GLN A 250 -10.90 -11.31 -9.19
N LYS A 251 -10.33 -10.33 -9.89
CA LYS A 251 -8.98 -10.43 -10.46
C LYS A 251 -7.92 -10.62 -9.38
N ALA A 252 -8.04 -9.89 -8.26
CA ALA A 252 -7.11 -10.02 -7.14
C ALA A 252 -7.16 -11.42 -6.50
N LEU A 253 -8.36 -11.98 -6.31
CA LEU A 253 -8.54 -13.35 -5.81
C LEU A 253 -7.94 -14.38 -6.77
N GLN A 254 -8.17 -14.21 -8.08
CA GLN A 254 -7.58 -15.05 -9.12
C GLN A 254 -6.06 -15.00 -9.10
N GLN A 255 -5.48 -13.80 -9.02
CA GLN A 255 -4.02 -13.61 -8.95
C GLN A 255 -3.42 -14.21 -7.67
N ALA A 256 -4.13 -14.13 -6.54
CA ALA A 256 -3.73 -14.76 -5.28
C ALA A 256 -3.95 -16.28 -5.25
N GLY A 257 -4.53 -16.88 -6.31
CA GLY A 257 -4.88 -18.30 -6.35
C GLY A 257 -5.90 -18.71 -5.29
N LYS A 258 -6.76 -17.80 -4.83
CA LYS A 258 -7.76 -18.04 -3.78
C LYS A 258 -9.14 -18.24 -4.37
N LEU A 259 -9.82 -19.29 -3.92
CA LEU A 259 -11.25 -19.48 -4.16
C LEU A 259 -12.01 -18.99 -2.92
N HIS A 260 -12.79 -17.92 -3.08
CA HIS A 260 -13.58 -17.34 -2.00
C HIS A 260 -14.99 -17.01 -2.47
N PHE A 261 -16.00 -17.33 -1.65
CA PHE A 261 -17.36 -16.83 -1.87
C PHE A 261 -17.39 -15.31 -1.59
N VAL A 262 -17.78 -14.51 -2.59
CA VAL A 262 -17.88 -13.06 -2.46
C VAL A 262 -19.35 -12.67 -2.44
N LYS A 263 -19.82 -12.14 -1.30
CA LYS A 263 -21.18 -11.60 -1.21
C LYS A 263 -21.20 -10.19 -1.77
N VAL A 264 -22.08 -9.91 -2.72
CA VAL A 264 -22.27 -8.56 -3.28
C VAL A 264 -23.59 -7.97 -2.75
N SER A 265 -23.58 -6.69 -2.38
CA SER A 265 -24.79 -5.91 -2.10
C SER A 265 -24.73 -4.59 -2.87
N ILE A 266 -25.82 -4.24 -3.54
CA ILE A 266 -25.91 -3.05 -4.37
C ILE A 266 -26.78 -2.02 -3.64
N VAL A 267 -26.30 -0.77 -3.58
CA VAL A 267 -27.00 0.36 -2.99
C VAL A 267 -27.46 1.31 -4.10
N SER A 268 -28.75 1.60 -4.15
CA SER A 268 -29.31 2.57 -5.10
C SER A 268 -28.85 3.99 -4.77
N VAL A 269 -28.94 4.91 -5.74
CA VAL A 269 -28.57 6.33 -5.55
C VAL A 269 -29.40 7.04 -4.48
N ASP A 270 -30.57 6.49 -4.15
CA ASP A 270 -31.44 6.97 -3.08
C ASP A 270 -31.29 6.19 -1.75
N GLY A 271 -30.27 5.34 -1.64
CA GLY A 271 -29.84 4.77 -0.36
C GLY A 271 -30.57 3.49 0.07
N ARG A 272 -31.13 2.72 -0.85
CA ARG A 272 -31.77 1.41 -0.57
C ARG A 272 -30.89 0.27 -1.07
N ILE A 273 -31.06 -0.93 -0.51
CA ILE A 273 -30.41 -2.13 -1.05
C ILE A 273 -31.28 -2.72 -2.15
N ILE A 274 -30.68 -3.08 -3.29
CA ILE A 274 -31.34 -3.69 -4.46
C ILE A 274 -30.67 -4.99 -4.89
#